data_AF-A0A258HQR5-F1
#
_entry.id   AF-A0A258HQR5-F1
#
_cell.length_a   1.000
_cell.length_b   1.000
_cell.length_c   1.000
_cell.angle_alpha   90.00
_cell.angle_beta   90.00
_cell.angle_gamma   90.00
#
_symmetry.space_group_name_H-M   'P 1'
#
loop_
_entity.id
_entity.type
_entity.pdbx_description
1 polymer ?
#
loop_
_entity_poly.entity_id
_entity_poly.type
_entity_poly.pdbx_seq_one_letter_code
_entity_poly.pdbx_strand_id
1 'polypeptide(L)'
;MDGDQPGRPDEELAGRPAGFEDAAGADTGFGFAPVTDIIHVIRVLRLGGYRLKLWFTDGTAGEWDFSELATHERGPMVEPFKDPAFFNRVFVEFGGLTWPNGFDWSPEALHADMKAAGVLTFESAAA
;
A
#
# COMPACT_ATOMS: atom_id res chain seq x y z
N MET A 1 -56.97 -23.77 48.25
CA MET A 1 -55.87 -23.64 49.22
C MET A 1 -54.73 -22.94 48.50
N ASP A 2 -54.91 -21.70 48.05
CA ASP A 2 -55.02 -20.47 48.85
C ASP A 2 -53.78 -20.28 49.72
N GLY A 3 -52.83 -19.55 49.16
CA GLY A 3 -51.68 -18.96 49.84
C GLY A 3 -51.59 -17.51 49.39
N ASP A 4 -52.55 -16.73 49.88
CA ASP A 4 -52.64 -15.27 49.86
C ASP A 4 -51.43 -14.64 50.57
N GLN A 5 -50.78 -13.66 49.94
CA GLN A 5 -50.36 -12.42 50.60
C GLN A 5 -50.01 -11.32 49.58
N PRO A 6 -50.20 -10.04 49.94
CA PRO A 6 -50.80 -9.05 49.05
C PRO A 6 -49.91 -7.84 48.74
N GLY A 7 -50.30 -7.11 47.70
CA GLY A 7 -50.30 -5.64 47.65
C GLY A 7 -48.95 -4.92 47.56
N ARG A 8 -48.65 -4.40 46.37
CA ARG A 8 -48.14 -3.01 46.24
C ARG A 8 -48.83 -2.30 45.09
N PRO A 9 -49.12 -0.99 45.26
CA PRO A 9 -50.04 -0.26 44.40
C PRO A 9 -49.38 0.26 43.12
N ASP A 10 -50.23 0.38 42.12
CA ASP A 10 -50.30 1.42 41.11
C ASP A 10 -49.55 2.72 41.45
N GLU A 11 -48.58 3.09 40.61
CA GLU A 11 -48.34 4.51 40.29
C GLU A 11 -47.88 4.64 38.83
N GLU A 12 -48.86 5.04 38.03
CA GLU A 12 -48.79 5.73 36.76
C GLU A 12 -47.95 7.02 36.87
N LEU A 13 -46.95 7.24 36.00
CA LEU A 13 -46.88 8.47 35.18
C LEU A 13 -45.66 8.47 34.24
N ALA A 14 -45.98 8.66 32.95
CA ALA A 14 -45.30 9.47 31.95
C ALA A 14 -43.83 9.91 32.18
N GLY A 15 -42.98 9.61 31.19
CA GLY A 15 -41.72 10.34 31.04
C GLY A 15 -40.77 9.79 29.98
N ARG A 16 -41.13 9.88 28.69
CA ARG A 16 -40.11 10.22 27.69
C ARG A 16 -40.09 11.74 27.59
N PRO A 17 -38.91 12.36 27.70
CA PRO A 17 -38.35 12.91 26.47
C PRO A 17 -36.85 12.67 26.31
N ALA A 18 -36.43 12.83 25.05
CA ALA A 18 -35.05 12.84 24.61
C ALA A 18 -34.21 13.84 25.42
N GLY A 19 -33.01 13.41 25.79
CA GLY A 19 -32.00 14.21 26.48
C GLY A 19 -30.66 13.52 26.33
N PHE A 20 -30.11 13.53 25.11
CA PHE A 20 -28.68 13.33 24.89
C PHE A 20 -28.05 14.70 25.11
N GLU A 21 -27.58 14.95 26.34
CA GLU A 21 -26.74 16.11 26.64
C GLU A 21 -25.29 15.65 26.80
N ASP A 22 -24.56 15.96 25.74
CA ASP A 22 -23.20 16.50 25.68
C ASP A 22 -22.39 16.50 26.99
N ALA A 23 -21.27 15.78 26.95
CA ALA A 23 -20.08 16.18 27.67
C ALA A 23 -18.86 15.93 26.78
N ALA A 24 -18.42 17.04 26.19
CA ALA A 24 -17.09 17.32 25.66
C ALA A 24 -15.96 16.38 26.13
N GLY A 25 -15.35 15.71 25.15
CA GLY A 25 -14.02 15.12 25.21
C GLY A 25 -13.31 15.40 23.90
N ALA A 26 -12.83 16.63 23.74
CA ALA A 26 -11.84 16.95 22.72
C ALA A 26 -10.53 16.24 23.10
N ASP A 27 -10.22 15.13 22.44
CA ASP A 27 -8.83 14.77 22.19
C ASP A 27 -8.55 15.03 20.71
N THR A 28 -7.91 16.16 20.52
CA THR A 28 -7.27 16.60 19.30
C THR A 28 -6.09 15.69 19.02
N GLY A 29 -6.37 14.49 18.54
CA GLY A 29 -5.44 13.67 17.79
C GLY A 29 -5.84 13.72 16.34
N PHE A 30 -5.56 14.81 15.61
CA PHE A 30 -5.38 14.67 14.17
C PHE A 30 -4.14 13.80 14.04
N GLY A 31 -4.36 12.49 13.98
CA GLY A 31 -3.30 11.55 13.69
C GLY A 31 -2.69 12.06 12.39
N PHE A 32 -1.52 12.68 12.48
CA PHE A 32 -0.61 12.65 11.36
C PHE A 32 -0.41 11.17 11.15
N ALA A 33 -1.14 10.59 10.20
CA ALA A 33 -0.67 9.39 9.54
C ALA A 33 0.82 9.65 9.31
N PRO A 34 1.71 8.73 9.73
CA PRO A 34 3.14 8.96 9.56
C PRO A 34 3.33 9.41 8.13
N VAL A 35 4.00 10.54 7.94
CA VAL A 35 4.34 11.06 6.61
C VAL A 35 4.78 9.86 5.80
N THR A 36 3.95 9.44 4.84
CA THR A 36 4.29 8.32 3.98
C THR A 36 5.43 8.88 3.15
N ASP A 37 6.67 8.60 3.57
CA ASP A 37 7.83 8.99 2.81
C ASP A 37 7.61 8.50 1.39
N ILE A 38 7.69 9.43 0.44
CA ILE A 38 7.45 9.13 -0.96
C ILE A 38 8.48 8.07 -1.36
N ILE A 39 7.97 6.91 -1.79
CA ILE A 39 8.80 5.80 -2.18
C ILE A 39 9.29 6.04 -3.59
N HIS A 40 10.61 6.14 -3.75
CA HIS A 40 11.27 6.19 -5.05
C HIS A 40 12.24 5.04 -5.17
N VAL A 41 12.41 4.52 -6.39
CA VAL A 41 13.54 3.67 -6.75
C VAL A 41 14.78 4.57 -6.84
N ILE A 42 15.83 4.21 -6.10
CA ILE A 42 17.12 4.93 -6.09
C ILE A 42 18.22 4.17 -6.83
N ARG A 43 18.06 2.86 -7.00
CA ARG A 43 19.01 2.00 -7.71
C ARG A 43 18.27 0.85 -8.37
N VAL A 44 18.76 0.46 -9.54
CA VAL A 44 18.31 -0.72 -10.27
C VAL A 44 19.53 -1.51 -10.74
N LEU A 45 19.49 -2.83 -10.56
CA LEU A 45 20.47 -3.80 -11.06
C LEU A 45 19.75 -4.83 -11.92
N ARG A 46 20.26 -5.05 -13.14
CA ARG A 46 19.72 -6.04 -14.06
C ARG A 46 20.35 -7.41 -13.77
N LEU A 47 19.54 -8.39 -13.39
CA LEU A 47 19.98 -9.75 -13.07
C LEU A 47 19.86 -10.70 -14.27
N GLY A 48 19.21 -10.26 -15.35
CA GLY A 48 18.94 -11.05 -16.54
C GLY A 48 17.66 -11.87 -16.43
N GLY A 49 17.16 -12.33 -17.58
CA GLY A 49 15.87 -13.03 -17.66
C GLY A 49 14.71 -12.20 -17.12
N TYR A 50 14.66 -10.92 -17.47
CA TYR A 50 13.63 -9.96 -17.01
C TYR A 50 13.58 -9.67 -15.51
N ARG A 51 14.59 -10.09 -14.75
CA ARG A 51 14.68 -9.81 -13.32
C ARG A 51 15.50 -8.57 -13.02
N LEU A 52 14.98 -7.73 -12.14
CA LEU A 52 15.63 -6.53 -11.64
C LEU A 52 15.73 -6.60 -10.11
N LYS A 53 16.89 -6.24 -9.55
CA LYS A 53 17.02 -5.88 -8.15
C LYS A 53 16.84 -4.38 -8.00
N LEU A 54 16.00 -3.97 -7.07
CA LEU A 54 15.56 -2.59 -6.85
C LEU A 54 15.89 -2.20 -5.42
N TRP A 55 16.34 -0.96 -5.24
CA TRP A 55 16.51 -0.34 -3.94
C TRP A 55 15.65 0.91 -3.87
N PHE A 56 15.00 1.10 -2.73
CA PHE A 56 14.03 2.16 -2.50
C PHE A 56 14.54 3.17 -1.46
N THR A 57 13.91 4.35 -1.43
CA THR A 57 14.22 5.43 -0.48
C THR A 57 14.01 5.07 0.99
N ASP A 58 13.14 4.09 1.28
CA ASP A 58 12.90 3.58 2.64
C ASP A 58 13.99 2.63 3.15
N GLY A 59 15.05 2.42 2.36
CA GLY A 59 16.14 1.50 2.68
C GLY A 59 15.79 0.03 2.45
N THR A 60 14.66 -0.27 1.81
CA THR A 60 14.35 -1.63 1.38
C THR A 60 14.90 -1.93 0.00
N ALA A 61 15.19 -3.21 -0.25
CA ALA A 61 15.56 -3.73 -1.54
C ALA A 61 14.96 -5.11 -1.76
N GLY A 62 14.75 -5.46 -3.03
CA GLY A 62 14.24 -6.78 -3.41
C GLY A 62 14.44 -7.05 -4.89
N GLU A 63 14.23 -8.31 -5.26
CA GLU A 63 14.24 -8.76 -6.65
C GLU A 63 12.80 -8.90 -7.16
N TRP A 64 12.54 -8.43 -8.37
CA TRP A 64 11.25 -8.56 -9.03
C TRP A 64 11.41 -9.11 -10.44
N ASP A 65 10.50 -10.00 -10.82
CA ASP A 65 10.46 -10.63 -12.13
C ASP A 65 9.43 -9.92 -13.02
N PHE A 66 9.90 -9.38 -14.15
CA PHE A 66 9.07 -8.69 -15.13
C PHE A 66 8.77 -9.56 -16.36
N SER A 67 8.97 -10.88 -16.29
CA SER A 67 8.74 -11.80 -17.41
C SER A 67 7.30 -11.76 -17.93
N GLU A 68 6.33 -11.43 -17.07
CA GLU A 68 4.93 -11.26 -17.47
C GLU A 68 4.74 -10.12 -18.50
N LEU A 69 5.52 -9.04 -18.38
CA LEU A 69 5.51 -7.91 -19.31
C LEU A 69 5.92 -8.34 -20.73
N ALA A 70 6.83 -9.31 -20.84
CA ALA A 70 7.28 -9.84 -22.13
C ALA A 70 6.36 -10.94 -22.69
N THR A 71 5.61 -11.66 -21.83
CA THR A 71 4.92 -12.90 -22.20
C THR A 71 3.40 -12.76 -22.28
N HIS A 72 2.79 -12.05 -21.33
CA HIS A 72 1.34 -11.97 -21.15
C HIS A 72 0.77 -10.66 -21.69
N GLU A 73 1.49 -9.56 -21.50
CA GLU A 73 1.02 -8.24 -21.93
C GLU A 73 1.05 -8.06 -23.46
N ARG A 74 0.12 -7.25 -23.97
CA ARG A 74 -0.01 -6.95 -25.41
C ARG A 74 -0.31 -5.47 -25.62
N GLY A 75 0.44 -4.83 -26.51
CA GLY A 75 0.27 -3.43 -26.84
C GLY A 75 1.53 -2.80 -27.43
N PRO A 76 1.42 -1.66 -28.13
CA PRO A 76 2.56 -1.04 -28.82
C PRO A 76 3.68 -0.59 -27.86
N MET A 77 3.34 -0.25 -26.62
CA MET A 77 4.33 0.14 -25.60
C MET A 77 5.04 -1.06 -24.96
N VAL A 78 4.43 -2.25 -24.98
CA VAL A 78 5.00 -3.45 -24.34
C VAL A 78 5.67 -4.40 -25.33
N GLU A 79 5.33 -4.31 -26.62
CA GLU A 79 5.93 -5.11 -27.69
C GLU A 79 7.48 -5.09 -27.68
N PRO A 80 8.16 -3.94 -27.44
CA PRO A 80 9.62 -3.90 -27.34
C PRO A 80 10.20 -4.75 -26.21
N PHE A 81 9.45 -5.04 -25.14
CA PHE A 81 9.94 -5.86 -24.03
C PHE A 81 10.15 -7.33 -24.40
N LYS A 82 9.61 -7.81 -25.53
CA LYS A 82 9.94 -9.14 -26.05
C LYS A 82 11.41 -9.30 -26.41
N ASP A 83 12.12 -8.19 -26.65
CA ASP A 83 13.58 -8.17 -26.78
C ASP A 83 14.23 -7.91 -25.41
N PRO A 84 14.96 -8.90 -24.85
CA PRO A 84 15.69 -8.71 -23.59
C PRO A 84 16.68 -7.54 -23.65
N ALA A 85 17.25 -7.25 -24.83
CA ALA A 85 18.20 -6.15 -24.99
C ALA A 85 17.50 -4.77 -24.89
N PHE A 86 16.22 -4.67 -25.25
CA PHE A 86 15.43 -3.47 -25.01
C PHE A 86 15.05 -3.34 -23.52
N PHE A 87 14.58 -4.44 -22.90
CA PHE A 87 14.25 -4.45 -21.48
C PHE A 87 15.44 -4.03 -20.59
N ASN A 88 16.64 -4.47 -20.93
CA ASN A 88 17.86 -4.12 -20.18
C ASN A 88 18.24 -2.63 -20.25
N ARG A 89 17.58 -1.82 -21.09
CA ARG A 89 17.76 -0.37 -21.16
C ARG A 89 16.98 0.40 -20.09
N VAL A 90 16.42 -0.30 -19.11
CA VAL A 90 15.78 0.32 -17.94
C VAL A 90 16.72 1.29 -17.23
N PHE A 91 16.20 2.46 -16.91
CA PHE A 91 16.85 3.48 -16.10
C PHE A 91 15.88 4.04 -15.05
N VAL A 92 16.40 4.82 -14.10
CA VAL A 92 15.58 5.49 -13.10
C VAL A 92 15.39 6.94 -13.52
N GLU A 93 14.15 7.41 -13.57
CA GLU A 93 13.82 8.80 -13.85
C GLU A 93 12.67 9.25 -12.94
N PHE A 94 12.83 10.41 -12.30
CA PHE A 94 11.89 10.93 -11.28
C PHE A 94 11.51 9.89 -10.19
N GLY A 95 12.43 8.95 -9.90
CA GLY A 95 12.20 7.90 -8.90
C GLY A 95 11.42 6.69 -9.39
N GLY A 96 10.94 6.67 -10.65
CA GLY A 96 10.30 5.51 -11.27
C GLY A 96 11.26 4.70 -12.15
N LEU A 97 10.86 3.48 -12.50
CA LEU A 97 11.54 2.70 -13.54
C LEU A 97 11.05 3.15 -14.90
N THR A 98 11.96 3.56 -15.78
CA THR A 98 11.64 4.12 -17.10
C THR A 98 12.42 3.42 -18.19
N TRP A 99 11.80 3.29 -19.37
CA TRP A 99 12.40 2.74 -20.59
C TRP A 99 12.46 3.76 -21.73
N PRO A 100 13.32 3.55 -22.75
CA PRO A 100 13.54 4.53 -23.83
C PRO A 100 12.30 4.86 -24.68
N ASN A 101 11.25 4.04 -24.63
CA ASN A 101 9.98 4.30 -25.30
C ASN A 101 9.04 5.20 -24.46
N GLY A 102 9.46 5.65 -23.27
CA GLY A 102 8.65 6.43 -22.34
C GLY A 102 7.70 5.59 -21.50
N PHE A 103 7.82 4.26 -21.51
CA PHE A 103 7.10 3.42 -20.56
C PHE A 103 7.71 3.63 -19.17
N ASP A 104 6.88 3.96 -18.20
CA ASP A 104 7.27 4.10 -16.80
C ASP A 104 6.47 3.14 -15.91
N TRP A 105 7.07 2.74 -14.80
CA TRP A 105 6.42 1.99 -13.74
C TRP A 105 6.48 2.79 -12.44
N SER A 106 5.32 3.04 -11.83
CA SER A 106 5.22 3.76 -10.57
C SER A 106 6.01 3.04 -9.47
N PRO A 107 6.92 3.74 -8.77
CA PRO A 107 7.70 3.15 -7.68
C PRO A 107 6.84 2.74 -6.49
N GLU A 108 5.74 3.45 -6.23
CA GLU A 108 4.81 3.14 -5.15
C GLU A 108 4.06 1.82 -5.39
N ALA A 109 3.56 1.63 -6.61
CA ALA A 109 2.87 0.39 -6.99
C ALA A 109 3.82 -0.80 -6.91
N LEU A 110 5.02 -0.64 -7.46
CA LEU A 110 6.04 -1.69 -7.44
C LEU A 110 6.48 -2.05 -6.01
N HIS A 111 6.70 -1.05 -5.15
CA HIS A 111 7.03 -1.29 -3.74
C HIS A 111 5.89 -2.01 -3.01
N ALA A 112 4.64 -1.59 -3.22
CA ALA A 112 3.48 -2.23 -2.61
C ALA A 112 3.34 -3.70 -3.03
N ASP A 113 3.50 -4.00 -4.32
CA ASP A 113 3.45 -5.37 -4.85
C ASP A 113 4.59 -6.23 -4.28
N MET A 114 5.81 -5.70 -4.25
CA MET A 114 6.97 -6.38 -3.68
C MET A 114 6.82 -6.61 -2.17
N LYS A 115 6.24 -5.65 -1.45
CA LYS A 115 5.94 -5.75 -0.02
C LYS A 115 4.88 -6.81 0.24
N ALA A 116 3.81 -6.85 -0.55
CA ALA A 116 2.75 -7.84 -0.46
C ALA A 116 3.26 -9.25 -0.78
N ALA A 117 4.19 -9.37 -1.72
CA ALA A 117 4.87 -10.63 -2.04
C ALA A 117 5.92 -11.05 -0.99
N GLY A 118 6.29 -10.17 -0.06
CA GLY A 118 7.27 -10.46 0.99
C GLY A 118 8.72 -10.57 0.48
N VAL A 119 9.03 -9.96 -0.66
CA VAL A 119 10.37 -10.02 -1.27
C VAL A 119 11.28 -8.85 -0.89
N LEU A 120 10.74 -7.85 -0.18
CA LEU A 120 11.51 -6.71 0.30
C LEU A 120 12.24 -7.04 1.60
N THR A 121 13.51 -6.70 1.63
CA THR A 121 14.39 -6.79 2.80
C THR A 121 15.06 -5.44 3.03
N PHE A 122 15.38 -5.10 4.28
CA PHE A 122 16.12 -3.88 4.57
C PHE A 122 17.58 -4.03 4.12
N GLU A 123 17.98 -3.23 3.15
CA GLU A 123 19.33 -3.17 2.59
C GLU A 123 19.64 -1.70 2.32
N SER A 124 20.44 -1.12 3.22
CA SER A 124 20.96 0.23 3.00
C SER A 124 21.67 0.28 1.64
N ALA A 125 21.30 1.22 0.79
CA ALA A 125 21.87 1.39 -0.55
C ALA A 125 23.37 1.77 -0.57
N ALA A 126 24.02 1.80 0.60
CA ALA A 126 25.44 2.06 0.77
C ALA A 126 26.29 0.79 0.57
N ALA A 127 26.64 0.51 -0.69
CA ALA A 127 27.85 -0.22 -1.08
C ALA A 127 28.23 0.12 -2.53
#